data_AF-A0A3M6VMP1-F1
#
_entry.id   AF-A0A3M6VMP1-F1
#
_cell.length_a   1.000
_cell.length_b   1.000
_cell.length_c   1.000
_cell.angle_alpha   90.00
_cell.angle_beta   90.00
_cell.angle_gamma   90.00
#
_symmetry.space_group_name_H-M   'P 1'
#
loop_
_entity.id
_entity.type
_entity.pdbx_description
1 polymer ?
#
loop_
_entity_poly.entity_id
_entity_poly.type
_entity_poly.pdbx_seq_one_letter_code
_entity_poly.pdbx_strand_id
1 'polypeptide(L)'
;MADTEPDQLTAMTPAQRKLFELRMKINAGRKANKQEVAAEHDRVKNNNNKMKKEEKYKKREEKKLVATSGKAHLYETAEVAEIKSKKAGKKEKRKAAFGWDVFNQDSLYKGYKKRLVSLPTSKETAASVASTGEDALGDELAYGKDDKVEEENVERMAQELEERIKSRKKFSRRRQHYEGEDVDYINGQNRSFNRKASQAFNKYTVEIRQNLERGTAL
;
A
#
# COMPACT_ATOMS: atom_id res chain seq x y z
N MET A 1 51.44 -38.12 31.01
CA MET A 1 50.85 -38.28 32.35
C MET A 1 49.63 -37.39 32.36
N ALA A 2 48.44 -37.99 32.31
CA ALA A 2 47.19 -37.25 32.29
C ALA A 2 46.78 -37.04 33.76
N ASP A 3 46.97 -35.83 34.25
CA ASP A 3 46.51 -35.45 35.59
C ASP A 3 44.98 -35.35 35.58
N THR A 4 44.33 -36.40 36.06
CA THR A 4 42.90 -36.41 36.37
C THR A 4 42.64 -35.55 37.60
N GLU A 5 42.50 -34.24 37.37
CA GLU A 5 41.95 -33.29 38.33
C GLU A 5 40.54 -33.76 38.76
N PRO A 6 40.26 -33.90 40.07
CA PRO A 6 38.93 -34.29 40.53
C PRO A 6 37.93 -33.21 40.11
N ASP A 7 36.88 -33.62 39.39
CA ASP A 7 35.81 -32.75 38.90
C ASP A 7 35.25 -31.92 40.07
N GLN A 8 35.63 -30.64 40.12
CA GLN A 8 35.41 -29.72 41.27
C GLN A 8 33.92 -29.59 41.64
N LEU A 9 33.02 -29.98 40.73
CA LEU A 9 31.59 -30.08 40.96
C LEU A 9 31.21 -31.22 41.91
N THR A 10 31.93 -32.34 41.92
CA THR A 10 31.63 -33.52 42.74
C THR A 10 31.98 -33.34 44.21
N ALA A 11 32.97 -32.48 44.52
CA ALA A 11 33.39 -32.12 45.88
C ALA A 11 32.51 -31.05 46.56
N MET A 12 31.61 -30.40 45.82
CA MET A 12 30.73 -29.34 46.33
C MET A 12 29.41 -29.88 46.89
N THR A 13 28.89 -29.24 47.94
CA THR A 13 27.55 -29.53 48.45
C THR A 13 26.47 -29.19 47.40
N PRO A 14 25.27 -29.80 47.44
CA PRO A 14 24.21 -29.52 46.46
C PRO A 14 23.86 -28.03 46.33
N ALA A 15 23.90 -27.29 47.44
CA ALA A 15 23.68 -25.84 47.46
C ALA A 15 24.81 -25.06 46.75
N GLN A 16 26.07 -25.47 46.94
CA GLN A 16 27.22 -24.86 46.28
C GLN A 16 27.23 -25.11 44.77
N ARG A 17 26.82 -26.31 44.32
CA ARG A 17 26.68 -26.62 42.88
C ARG A 17 25.63 -25.74 42.22
N LYS A 18 24.45 -25.57 42.86
CA LYS A 18 23.38 -24.70 42.36
C LYS A 18 23.83 -23.23 42.30
N LEU A 19 24.58 -22.77 43.31
CA LEU A 19 25.14 -21.41 43.33
C LEU A 19 26.19 -21.22 42.22
N PHE A 20 27.04 -22.20 41.95
CA PHE A 20 28.01 -22.17 40.86
C PHE A 20 27.31 -22.11 39.49
N GLU A 21 26.28 -22.93 39.28
CA GLU A 21 25.48 -22.91 38.06
C GLU A 21 24.80 -21.54 37.85
N LEU A 22 24.23 -20.95 38.91
CA LEU A 22 23.65 -19.61 38.86
C LEU A 22 24.69 -18.54 38.52
N ARG A 23 25.89 -18.61 39.11
CA ARG A 23 27.00 -17.70 38.78
C ARG A 23 27.44 -17.86 37.33
N MET A 24 27.49 -19.08 36.82
CA MET A 24 27.80 -19.35 35.41
C MET A 24 26.72 -18.80 34.48
N LYS A 25 25.44 -18.95 34.80
CA LYS A 25 24.32 -18.35 34.06
C LYS A 25 24.37 -16.82 34.08
N ILE A 26 24.66 -16.21 35.23
CA ILE A 26 24.83 -14.75 35.34
C ILE A 26 26.02 -14.27 34.51
N ASN A 27 27.15 -14.97 34.55
CA ASN A 27 28.34 -14.62 33.77
C ASN A 27 28.10 -14.79 32.26
N ALA A 28 27.41 -15.86 31.85
CA ALA A 28 26.98 -16.05 30.46
C ALA A 28 26.06 -14.93 30.00
N GLY A 29 25.06 -14.53 30.82
CA GLY A 29 24.17 -13.41 30.53
C GLY A 29 24.92 -12.08 30.41
N ARG A 30 25.87 -11.80 31.31
CA ARG A 30 26.73 -10.60 31.24
C ARG A 30 27.56 -10.57 29.95
N LYS A 31 28.14 -11.71 29.56
CA LYS A 31 28.93 -11.82 28.33
C LYS A 31 28.06 -11.62 27.08
N ALA A 32 26.89 -12.27 27.03
CA ALA A 32 25.93 -12.14 25.94
C ALA A 32 25.44 -10.69 25.78
N ASN A 33 25.07 -10.04 26.90
CA ASN A 33 24.64 -8.64 26.88
C ASN A 33 25.76 -7.72 26.39
N LYS A 34 27.01 -7.91 26.86
CA LYS A 34 28.15 -7.12 26.39
C LYS A 34 28.41 -7.31 24.90
N GLN A 35 28.25 -8.54 24.39
CA GLN A 35 28.40 -8.85 22.98
C GLN A 35 27.30 -8.21 22.13
N GLU A 36 26.04 -8.25 22.55
CA GLU A 36 24.94 -7.63 21.80
C GLU A 36 25.06 -6.10 21.79
N VAL A 37 25.49 -5.48 22.89
CA VAL A 37 25.74 -4.03 22.94
C VAL A 37 26.85 -3.61 21.97
N ALA A 38 27.93 -4.39 21.89
CA ALA A 38 28.99 -4.15 20.90
C ALA A 38 28.46 -4.30 19.47
N ALA A 39 27.67 -5.36 19.20
CA ALA A 39 27.07 -5.58 17.89
C ALA A 39 26.05 -4.50 17.50
N GLU A 40 25.24 -4.01 18.44
CA GLU A 40 24.30 -2.90 18.22
C GLU A 40 25.04 -1.61 17.89
N HIS A 41 26.08 -1.28 18.67
CA HIS A 41 26.94 -0.13 18.40
C HIS A 41 27.60 -0.21 17.01
N ASP A 42 28.08 -1.40 16.61
CA ASP A 42 28.66 -1.62 15.29
C ASP A 42 27.60 -1.53 14.18
N ARG A 43 26.36 -1.99 14.39
CA ARG A 43 25.23 -1.81 13.44
C ARG A 43 24.84 -0.34 13.28
N VAL A 44 24.87 0.45 14.36
CA VAL A 44 24.54 1.89 14.33
C VAL A 44 25.64 2.68 13.63
N LYS A 45 26.92 2.38 13.91
CA LYS A 45 28.06 3.04 13.26
C LYS A 45 28.26 2.60 11.80
N ASN A 46 28.00 1.33 11.48
CA ASN A 46 28.13 0.84 10.10
C ASN A 46 26.93 1.25 9.26
N ASN A 47 27.09 2.33 8.50
CA ASN A 47 26.10 2.78 7.51
C ASN A 47 26.19 2.01 6.18
N ASN A 48 26.65 0.74 6.21
CA ASN A 48 26.91 -0.03 5.00
C ASN A 48 25.60 -0.56 4.39
N ASN A 49 25.21 0.01 3.25
CA ASN A 49 23.95 -0.30 2.56
C ASN A 49 23.81 -1.79 2.18
N LYS A 50 24.92 -2.50 1.95
CA LYS A 50 24.91 -3.94 1.61
C LYS A 50 24.45 -4.80 2.79
N MET A 51 25.00 -4.57 3.98
CA MET A 51 24.62 -5.28 5.21
C MET A 51 23.15 -5.02 5.57
N LYS A 52 22.71 -3.76 5.47
CA LYS A 52 21.30 -3.39 5.67
C LYS A 52 20.35 -4.10 4.68
N LYS A 53 20.81 -4.33 3.45
CA LYS A 53 20.03 -5.05 2.44
C LYS A 53 19.93 -6.54 2.83
N GLU A 54 21.03 -7.19 3.17
CA GLU A 54 21.07 -8.59 3.58
C GLU A 54 20.23 -8.86 4.84
N GLU A 55 20.31 -8.01 5.87
CA GLU A 55 19.46 -8.11 7.07
C GLU A 55 17.97 -8.01 6.73
N LYS A 56 17.59 -7.09 5.82
CA LYS A 56 16.20 -7.00 5.34
C LYS A 56 15.75 -8.25 4.60
N TYR A 57 16.63 -8.88 3.82
CA TYR A 57 16.32 -10.16 3.15
C TYR A 57 16.10 -11.27 4.17
N LYS A 58 17.01 -11.45 5.14
CA LYS A 58 16.86 -12.45 6.22
C LYS A 58 15.56 -12.26 7.00
N LYS A 59 15.28 -11.03 7.41
CA LYS A 59 14.03 -10.69 8.13
C LYS A 59 12.77 -10.93 7.29
N ARG A 60 12.86 -10.86 5.96
CA ARG A 60 11.75 -11.18 5.05
C ARG A 60 11.55 -12.69 4.91
N GLU A 61 12.64 -13.47 4.83
CA GLU A 61 12.62 -14.93 4.81
C GLU A 61 12.05 -15.51 6.11
N GLU A 62 12.51 -15.03 7.26
CA GLU A 62 11.97 -15.42 8.57
C GLU A 62 10.46 -15.12 8.67
N LYS A 63 10.03 -13.94 8.22
CA LYS A 63 8.59 -13.61 8.17
C LYS A 63 7.79 -14.52 7.26
N LYS A 64 8.36 -14.95 6.12
CA LYS A 64 7.69 -15.94 5.25
C LYS A 64 7.58 -17.28 5.94
N LEU A 65 8.64 -17.77 6.58
CA LEU A 65 8.66 -19.04 7.31
C LEU A 65 7.63 -19.04 8.47
N VAL A 66 7.56 -17.94 9.22
CA VAL A 66 6.56 -17.75 10.27
C VAL A 66 5.15 -17.68 9.68
N ALA A 67 4.96 -17.02 8.53
CA ALA A 67 3.67 -16.99 7.84
C ALA A 67 3.23 -18.37 7.31
N THR A 68 4.15 -19.15 6.73
CA THR A 68 3.87 -20.52 6.23
C THR A 68 3.58 -21.49 7.37
N SER A 69 4.17 -21.28 8.55
CA SER A 69 3.87 -22.08 9.75
C SER A 69 2.46 -21.85 10.31
N GLY A 70 1.71 -20.86 9.79
CA GLY A 70 0.40 -20.48 10.28
C GLY A 70 0.42 -19.73 11.62
N LYS A 71 1.53 -19.72 12.36
CA LYS A 71 1.68 -19.13 13.70
C LYS A 71 1.99 -17.63 13.71
N ALA A 72 1.85 -16.94 12.58
CA ALA A 72 2.19 -15.52 12.48
C ALA A 72 1.39 -14.61 13.44
N HIS A 73 0.15 -14.99 13.76
CA HIS A 73 -0.72 -14.26 14.69
C HIS A 73 -0.23 -14.31 16.15
N LEU A 74 0.59 -15.30 16.53
CA LEU A 74 1.14 -15.40 17.90
C LEU A 74 2.23 -14.36 18.18
N TYR A 75 2.88 -13.84 17.14
CA TYR A 75 3.94 -12.85 17.25
C TYR A 75 3.45 -11.42 16.97
N GLU A 76 2.13 -11.24 16.82
CA GLU A 76 1.53 -9.96 16.52
C GLU A 76 0.66 -9.49 17.68
N THR A 77 0.98 -8.32 18.23
CA THR A 77 0.17 -7.66 19.26
C THR A 77 -1.18 -7.20 18.69
N ALA A 78 -2.23 -7.21 19.51
CA ALA A 78 -3.59 -6.83 19.12
C ALA A 78 -3.67 -5.43 18.46
N GLU A 79 -2.94 -4.44 18.99
CA GLU A 79 -2.89 -3.08 18.43
C GLU A 79 -2.37 -3.05 16.99
N VAL A 80 -1.31 -3.80 16.71
CA VAL A 80 -0.70 -3.88 15.37
C VAL A 80 -1.66 -4.56 14.40
N ALA A 81 -2.37 -5.61 14.84
CA ALA A 81 -3.39 -6.28 14.03
C ALA A 81 -4.54 -5.33 13.67
N GLU A 82 -5.02 -4.53 14.63
CA GLU A 82 -6.07 -3.54 14.38
C GLU A 82 -5.63 -2.48 13.37
N ILE A 83 -4.40 -1.95 13.52
CA ILE A 83 -3.83 -1.00 12.56
C ILE A 83 -3.72 -1.62 11.16
N LYS A 84 -3.25 -2.88 11.05
CA LYS A 84 -3.18 -3.57 9.77
C LYS A 84 -4.55 -3.77 9.15
N SER A 85 -5.55 -4.17 9.93
CA SER A 85 -6.93 -4.32 9.46
C SER A 85 -7.52 -2.99 8.96
N LYS A 86 -7.36 -1.90 9.73
CA LYS A 86 -7.77 -0.55 9.31
C LYS A 86 -7.08 -0.13 8.00
N LYS A 87 -5.79 -0.41 7.85
CA LYS A 87 -5.03 -0.13 6.62
C LYS A 87 -5.52 -1.00 5.44
N ALA A 88 -5.77 -2.28 5.67
CA ALA A 88 -6.29 -3.19 4.65
C ALA A 88 -7.68 -2.74 4.16
N GLY A 89 -8.59 -2.41 5.08
CA GLY A 89 -9.92 -1.89 4.73
C GLY A 89 -9.86 -0.56 3.98
N LYS A 90 -8.93 0.36 4.36
CA LYS A 90 -8.70 1.60 3.58
C LYS A 90 -8.16 1.28 2.17
N LYS A 91 -7.24 0.32 2.04
CA LYS A 91 -6.69 -0.10 0.74
C LYS A 91 -7.77 -0.71 -0.15
N GLU A 92 -8.64 -1.53 0.42
CA GLU A 92 -9.77 -2.13 -0.28
C GLU A 92 -10.76 -1.09 -0.80
N LYS A 93 -11.17 -0.15 0.06
CA LYS A 93 -12.02 0.98 -0.35
C LYS A 93 -11.37 1.89 -1.41
N ARG A 94 -10.03 1.89 -1.49
CA ARG A 94 -9.23 2.62 -2.48
C ARG A 94 -8.83 1.77 -3.69
N LYS A 95 -9.21 0.48 -3.77
CA LYS A 95 -8.96 -0.33 -4.97
C LYS A 95 -9.63 0.38 -6.15
N ALA A 96 -8.85 0.66 -7.18
CA ALA A 96 -9.37 1.25 -8.39
C ALA A 96 -10.34 0.27 -9.06
N ALA A 97 -11.43 0.78 -9.62
CA ALA A 97 -12.29 -0.03 -10.46
C ALA A 97 -11.48 -0.58 -11.64
N PHE A 98 -11.68 -1.85 -11.95
CA PHE A 98 -10.92 -2.55 -12.99
C PHE A 98 -11.70 -2.56 -14.31
N GLY A 99 -11.03 -2.26 -15.41
CA GLY A 99 -11.63 -2.34 -16.75
C GLY A 99 -12.92 -1.52 -16.89
N TRP A 100 -14.00 -2.16 -17.33
CA TRP A 100 -15.30 -1.55 -17.57
C TRP A 100 -16.09 -1.23 -16.29
N ASP A 101 -15.68 -1.74 -15.12
CA ASP A 101 -16.34 -1.44 -13.83
C ASP A 101 -16.19 0.04 -13.42
N VAL A 102 -15.38 0.82 -14.13
CA VAL A 102 -15.30 2.27 -13.96
C VAL A 102 -16.64 2.95 -14.27
N PHE A 103 -17.47 2.37 -15.14
CA PHE A 103 -18.75 2.94 -15.58
C PHE A 103 -19.97 2.37 -14.83
N ASN A 104 -19.74 1.53 -13.83
CA ASN A 104 -20.76 0.96 -12.93
C ASN A 104 -21.42 2.06 -12.07
N GLN A 105 -22.70 1.85 -11.71
CA GLN A 105 -23.43 2.61 -10.69
C GLN A 105 -22.65 2.81 -9.37
N ASP A 106 -21.93 1.80 -8.88
CA ASP A 106 -21.08 1.89 -7.68
C ASP A 106 -19.92 2.88 -7.86
N SER A 107 -19.30 2.93 -9.05
CA SER A 107 -18.27 3.92 -9.36
C SER A 107 -18.85 5.34 -9.43
N LEU A 108 -20.05 5.50 -9.99
CA LEU A 108 -20.79 6.77 -9.97
C LEU A 108 -21.15 7.21 -8.54
N TYR A 109 -21.63 6.27 -7.72
CA TYR A 109 -21.98 6.50 -6.31
C TYR A 109 -20.76 6.88 -5.47
N LYS A 110 -19.63 6.17 -5.64
CA LYS A 110 -18.35 6.52 -4.99
C LYS A 110 -17.86 7.91 -5.42
N GLY A 111 -18.04 8.27 -6.69
CA GLY A 111 -17.77 9.61 -7.20
C GLY A 111 -18.63 10.67 -6.51
N TYR A 112 -19.93 10.43 -6.42
CA TYR A 112 -20.87 11.29 -5.70
C TYR A 112 -20.49 11.47 -4.23
N LYS A 113 -20.19 10.38 -3.51
CA LYS A 113 -19.78 10.43 -2.11
C LYS A 113 -18.51 11.25 -1.89
N LYS A 114 -17.55 11.22 -2.83
CA LYS A 114 -16.35 12.07 -2.75
C LYS A 114 -16.68 13.54 -2.92
N ARG A 115 -17.64 13.88 -3.79
CA ARG A 115 -18.10 15.27 -3.99
C ARG A 115 -18.84 15.82 -2.76
N LEU A 116 -19.62 14.99 -2.08
CA LEU A 116 -20.28 15.41 -0.85
C LEU A 116 -19.27 15.85 0.23
N VAL A 117 -18.07 15.24 0.26
CA VAL A 117 -17.03 15.62 1.22
C VAL A 117 -16.41 16.98 0.91
N SER A 118 -16.37 17.41 -0.36
CA SER A 118 -15.82 18.70 -0.76
C SER A 118 -16.81 19.86 -0.62
N LEU A 119 -18.09 19.59 -0.37
CA LEU A 119 -19.09 20.63 -0.19
C LEU A 119 -19.01 21.21 1.23
N PRO A 120 -19.20 22.53 1.41
CA PRO A 120 -19.25 23.13 2.73
C PRO A 120 -20.54 22.69 3.43
N THR A 121 -20.40 21.80 4.42
CA THR A 121 -21.48 21.46 5.35
C THR A 121 -21.33 22.31 6.61
N SER A 122 -21.57 23.63 6.51
CA SER A 122 -21.63 24.47 7.71
C SER A 122 -23.04 24.39 8.31
N LYS A 123 -23.16 24.46 9.64
CA LYS A 123 -24.47 24.48 10.31
C LYS A 123 -25.27 25.76 9.98
N GLU A 124 -24.57 26.83 9.61
CA GLU A 124 -25.15 28.13 9.28
C GLU A 124 -25.88 28.11 7.93
N THR A 125 -25.33 27.43 6.91
CA THR A 125 -26.02 27.26 5.62
C THR A 125 -27.26 26.37 5.72
N ALA A 126 -27.31 25.47 6.70
CA ALA A 126 -28.50 24.66 6.96
C ALA A 126 -29.59 25.45 7.70
N ALA A 127 -29.18 26.39 8.56
CA ALA A 127 -30.09 27.27 9.28
C ALA A 127 -30.72 28.35 8.38
N SER A 128 -29.96 28.91 7.42
CA SER A 128 -30.47 29.91 6.48
C SER A 128 -31.54 29.36 5.53
N VAL A 129 -31.43 28.08 5.14
CA VAL A 129 -32.44 27.37 4.34
C VAL A 129 -33.68 27.01 5.17
N ALA A 130 -33.53 26.79 6.47
CA ALA A 130 -34.65 26.54 7.38
C ALA A 130 -35.42 27.82 7.73
N SER A 131 -34.76 28.99 7.77
CA SER A 131 -35.41 30.29 8.07
C SER A 131 -36.28 30.84 6.94
N THR A 132 -36.11 30.37 5.71
CA THR A 132 -37.03 30.63 4.58
C THR A 132 -38.24 29.69 4.57
N GLY A 133 -38.43 28.90 5.63
CA GLY A 133 -39.40 27.82 5.74
C GLY A 133 -40.79 28.22 6.24
N GLU A 134 -41.38 29.27 5.70
CA GLU A 134 -42.85 29.32 5.56
C GLU A 134 -43.10 28.85 4.12
N ASP A 135 -43.59 27.62 3.96
CA ASP A 135 -43.80 26.89 2.69
C ASP A 135 -42.56 26.32 1.96
N ALA A 136 -41.69 25.57 2.65
CA ALA A 136 -40.67 24.73 2.00
C ALA A 136 -41.25 23.47 1.28
N LEU A 137 -42.54 23.20 1.47
CA LEU A 137 -43.38 22.35 0.61
C LEU A 137 -44.31 23.24 -0.26
N GLY A 138 -43.80 24.40 -0.69
CA GLY A 138 -44.52 25.33 -1.54
C GLY A 138 -45.09 24.64 -2.77
N ASP A 139 -46.30 25.06 -3.13
CA ASP A 139 -47.07 24.74 -4.34
C ASP A 139 -46.30 23.86 -5.36
N GLU A 140 -46.73 22.61 -5.60
CA GLU A 140 -46.09 21.68 -6.55
C GLU A 140 -45.92 22.30 -7.96
N LEU A 141 -46.66 23.36 -8.26
CA LEU A 141 -46.59 24.16 -9.49
C LEU A 141 -45.59 25.33 -9.47
N ALA A 142 -44.98 25.65 -8.33
CA ALA A 142 -44.00 26.74 -8.18
C ALA A 142 -42.58 26.38 -8.67
N TYR A 143 -42.41 25.20 -9.30
CA TYR A 143 -41.19 24.84 -9.99
C TYR A 143 -40.89 25.80 -11.16
N GLY A 144 -39.67 26.34 -11.21
CA GLY A 144 -39.23 27.24 -12.28
C GLY A 144 -39.39 28.73 -11.99
N LYS A 145 -39.66 29.11 -10.74
CA LYS A 145 -39.40 30.49 -10.28
C LYS A 145 -37.90 30.70 -10.10
N ASP A 146 -37.42 31.89 -10.43
CA ASP A 146 -36.03 32.29 -10.21
C ASP A 146 -35.77 32.45 -8.71
N ASP A 147 -35.42 31.34 -8.05
CA ASP A 147 -34.90 31.38 -6.69
C ASP A 147 -33.60 32.19 -6.70
N LYS A 148 -33.54 33.22 -5.87
CA LYS A 148 -32.34 34.05 -5.74
C LYS A 148 -31.24 33.22 -5.07
N VAL A 149 -30.38 32.63 -5.87
CA VAL A 149 -29.19 31.92 -5.41
C VAL A 149 -28.06 32.94 -5.22
N GLU A 150 -27.39 32.88 -4.07
CA GLU A 150 -26.18 33.67 -3.80
C GLU A 150 -25.11 33.44 -4.88
N GLU A 151 -24.50 34.51 -5.40
CA GLU A 151 -23.50 34.44 -6.48
C GLU A 151 -22.29 33.58 -6.09
N GLU A 152 -21.91 33.57 -4.81
CA GLU A 152 -20.82 32.73 -4.29
C GLU A 152 -21.09 31.23 -4.50
N ASN A 153 -22.35 30.80 -4.36
CA ASN A 153 -22.73 29.40 -4.58
C ASN A 153 -22.63 29.01 -6.06
N VAL A 154 -22.98 29.95 -6.95
CA VAL A 154 -22.89 29.76 -8.40
C VAL A 154 -21.41 29.68 -8.83
N GLU A 155 -20.56 30.56 -8.31
CA GLU A 155 -19.12 30.52 -8.60
C GLU A 155 -18.49 29.22 -8.13
N ARG A 156 -18.84 28.74 -6.92
CA ARG A 156 -18.35 27.46 -6.40
C ARG A 156 -18.74 26.27 -7.29
N MET A 157 -19.98 26.25 -7.77
CA MET A 157 -20.43 25.24 -8.73
C MET A 157 -19.63 25.30 -10.03
N ALA A 158 -19.37 26.50 -10.56
CA ALA A 158 -18.58 26.69 -11.77
C ALA A 158 -17.14 26.18 -11.61
N GLN A 159 -16.50 26.49 -10.47
CA GLN A 159 -15.17 25.99 -10.13
C GLN A 159 -15.14 24.46 -10.05
N GLU A 160 -16.14 23.85 -9.40
CA GLU A 160 -16.24 22.38 -9.31
C GLU A 160 -16.37 21.72 -10.69
N LEU A 161 -17.16 22.31 -11.58
CA LEU A 161 -17.30 21.83 -12.97
C LEU A 161 -15.97 21.93 -13.74
N GLU A 162 -15.23 23.01 -13.56
CA GLU A 162 -13.92 23.18 -14.19
C GLU A 162 -12.92 22.11 -13.71
N GLU A 163 -12.88 21.84 -12.40
CA GLU A 163 -12.06 20.77 -11.82
C GLU A 163 -12.45 19.38 -12.35
N ARG A 164 -13.75 19.12 -12.54
CA ARG A 164 -14.23 17.88 -13.16
C ARG A 164 -13.74 17.75 -14.59
N ILE A 165 -13.78 18.83 -15.38
CA ILE A 165 -13.26 18.84 -16.75
C ILE A 165 -11.76 18.56 -16.75
N LYS A 166 -10.98 19.23 -15.87
CA LYS A 166 -9.54 19.00 -15.70
C LYS A 166 -9.24 17.54 -15.32
N SER A 167 -10.02 16.96 -14.43
CA SER A 167 -9.88 15.56 -13.98
C SER A 167 -10.21 14.57 -15.11
N ARG A 168 -11.28 14.83 -15.89
CA ARG A 168 -11.65 14.01 -17.06
C ARG A 168 -10.55 13.99 -18.12
N LYS A 169 -9.91 15.14 -18.40
CA LYS A 169 -8.77 15.22 -19.33
C LYS A 169 -7.57 14.35 -18.87
N LYS A 170 -7.36 14.22 -17.56
CA LYS A 170 -6.27 13.41 -16.97
C LYS A 170 -6.61 11.91 -16.86
N PHE A 171 -7.86 11.50 -17.13
CA PHE A 171 -8.30 10.10 -16.99
C PHE A 171 -7.53 9.16 -17.94
N SER A 172 -7.32 9.57 -19.19
CA SER A 172 -6.48 8.85 -20.13
C SER A 172 -5.05 9.38 -20.07
N ARG A 173 -4.14 8.59 -19.48
CA ARG A 173 -2.72 8.93 -19.42
C ARG A 173 -2.01 8.42 -20.68
N ARG A 174 -1.34 9.33 -21.40
CA ARG A 174 -0.42 8.96 -22.48
C ARG A 174 0.75 8.18 -21.88
N ARG A 175 1.06 7.01 -22.43
CA ARG A 175 2.27 6.26 -22.08
C ARG A 175 3.45 6.88 -22.83
N GLN A 176 4.53 7.17 -22.11
CA GLN A 176 5.77 7.70 -22.70
C GLN A 176 6.33 6.71 -23.73
N HIS A 177 6.93 7.24 -24.78
CA HIS A 177 7.70 6.45 -25.75
C HIS A 177 9.09 6.21 -25.17
N TYR A 178 9.61 4.99 -25.27
CA TYR A 178 11.00 4.69 -24.91
C TYR A 178 11.83 4.61 -26.19
N GLU A 179 12.93 5.34 -26.28
CA GLU A 179 13.75 5.42 -27.49
C GLU A 179 14.48 4.12 -27.84
N GLY A 180 14.57 3.17 -26.90
CA GLY A 180 15.15 1.84 -27.13
C GLY A 180 14.14 0.73 -27.41
N GLU A 181 12.88 1.05 -27.70
CA GLU A 181 11.86 0.07 -28.08
C GLU A 181 11.90 -0.16 -29.60
N ASP A 182 11.90 -1.42 -30.04
CA ASP A 182 11.84 -1.76 -31.46
C ASP A 182 10.57 -1.21 -32.10
N VAL A 183 10.73 -0.36 -33.12
CA VAL A 183 9.62 0.36 -33.76
C VAL A 183 9.05 -0.46 -34.89
N ASP A 184 7.85 -1.00 -34.69
CA ASP A 184 7.10 -1.81 -35.67
C ASP A 184 6.10 -0.99 -36.53
N TYR A 185 6.14 0.35 -36.44
CA TYR A 185 5.15 1.24 -37.03
C TYR A 185 5.77 2.42 -37.78
N ILE A 186 5.10 2.84 -38.87
CA ILE A 186 5.51 4.01 -39.68
C ILE A 186 4.79 5.29 -39.22
N ASN A 187 3.52 5.21 -38.81
CA ASN A 187 2.72 6.36 -38.39
C ASN A 187 2.01 6.12 -37.05
N GLY A 188 1.43 7.17 -36.46
CA GLY A 188 0.76 7.08 -35.15
C GLY A 188 -0.53 6.24 -35.13
N GLN A 189 -1.22 6.14 -36.28
CA GLN A 189 -2.40 5.29 -36.42
C GLN A 189 -2.01 3.81 -36.43
N ASN A 190 -0.96 3.46 -37.16
CA ASN A 190 -0.34 2.14 -37.21
C ASN A 190 0.18 1.75 -35.83
N ARG A 191 0.86 2.64 -35.11
CA ARG A 191 1.26 2.42 -33.71
C ARG A 191 0.08 2.01 -32.83
N SER A 192 -1.05 2.72 -32.99
CA SER A 192 -2.25 2.47 -32.20
C SER A 192 -2.90 1.13 -32.59
N PHE A 193 -2.85 0.76 -33.87
CA PHE A 193 -3.31 -0.53 -34.37
C PHE A 193 -2.42 -1.69 -33.88
N ASN A 194 -1.11 -1.61 -34.07
CA ASN A 194 -0.13 -2.60 -33.59
C ASN A 194 -0.24 -2.80 -32.07
N ARG A 195 -0.46 -1.70 -31.31
CA ARG A 195 -0.70 -1.79 -29.87
C ARG A 195 -2.00 -2.53 -29.52
N LYS A 196 -3.08 -2.33 -30.28
CA LYS A 196 -4.35 -3.07 -30.09
C LYS A 196 -4.18 -4.54 -30.45
N ALA A 197 -3.54 -4.83 -31.59
CA ALA A 197 -3.23 -6.19 -32.02
C ALA A 197 -2.37 -6.91 -30.98
N SER A 198 -1.34 -6.23 -30.47
CA SER A 198 -0.49 -6.73 -29.38
C SER A 198 -1.28 -7.10 -28.14
N GLN A 199 -2.24 -6.27 -27.70
CA GLN A 199 -3.05 -6.58 -26.52
C GLN A 199 -3.92 -7.83 -26.70
N ALA A 200 -4.44 -8.06 -27.90
CA ALA A 200 -5.30 -9.21 -28.19
C ALA A 200 -4.51 -10.50 -28.46
N PHE A 201 -3.44 -10.40 -29.27
CA PHE A 201 -2.78 -11.57 -29.85
C PHE A 201 -1.45 -11.93 -29.19
N ASN A 202 -0.79 -11.04 -28.45
CA ASN A 202 0.53 -11.34 -27.87
C ASN A 202 0.53 -12.56 -26.96
N LYS A 203 -0.61 -12.89 -26.32
CA LYS A 203 -0.73 -14.09 -25.50
C LYS A 203 -0.57 -15.38 -26.32
N TYR A 204 -0.95 -15.36 -27.60
CA TYR A 204 -0.99 -16.52 -28.49
C TYR A 204 0.19 -16.55 -29.48
N THR A 205 0.82 -15.40 -29.75
CA THR A 205 1.90 -15.27 -30.74
C THR A 205 3.30 -15.20 -30.14
N VAL A 206 3.46 -15.56 -28.87
CA VAL A 206 4.77 -15.51 -28.17
C VAL A 206 5.82 -16.37 -28.89
N GLU A 207 5.47 -17.61 -29.24
CA GLU A 207 6.39 -18.55 -29.90
C GLU A 207 6.82 -18.04 -31.28
N ILE A 208 5.87 -17.53 -32.06
CA ILE A 208 6.15 -16.94 -33.38
C ILE A 208 7.11 -15.75 -33.24
N ARG A 209 6.87 -14.86 -32.27
CA ARG A 209 7.77 -13.73 -32.00
C ARG A 209 9.17 -14.21 -31.64
N GLN A 210 9.29 -15.18 -30.75
CA GLN A 210 10.60 -15.70 -30.35
C GLN A 210 11.33 -16.40 -31.50
N ASN A 211 10.61 -17.11 -32.38
CA ASN A 211 11.21 -17.74 -33.56
C ASN A 211 11.73 -16.70 -34.54
N LEU A 212 11.02 -15.57 -34.72
CA LEU A 212 11.50 -14.43 -35.51
C LEU A 212 12.76 -13.82 -34.90
N GLU A 213 12.78 -13.61 -33.58
CA GLU A 213 13.95 -13.09 -32.85
C GLU A 213 15.16 -14.05 -32.89
N ARG A 214 14.91 -15.37 -33.03
CA ARG A 214 15.94 -16.42 -33.17
C ARG A 214 16.36 -16.69 -34.62
N GLY A 215 15.85 -15.95 -35.60
CA GLY A 215 16.25 -16.08 -37.00
C GLY A 215 15.51 -17.16 -37.79
N THR A 216 14.22 -17.36 -37.52
CA THR A 216 13.31 -18.25 -38.29
C THR A 216 13.75 -19.72 -38.38
N ALA A 217 14.60 -20.17 -37.46
CA ALA A 217 14.88 -21.58 -37.29
C ALA A 217 13.69 -22.24 -36.59
N LEU A 218 13.03 -23.19 -37.27
CA LEU A 218 12.07 -24.13 -36.70
C LEU A 218 12.82 -25.22 -35.91
#